data_AF-A0A4Y7ZJ66-F1
#
_entry.id   AF-A0A4Y7ZJ66-F1
#
_cell.length_a   1.000
_cell.length_b   1.000
_cell.length_c   1.000
_cell.angle_alpha   90.00
_cell.angle_beta   90.00
_cell.angle_gamma   90.00
#
_symmetry.space_group_name_H-M   'P 1'
#
loop_
_entity.id
_entity.type
_entity.pdbx_description
1 polymer ?
#
loop_
_entity_poly.entity_id
_entity_poly.type
_entity_poly.pdbx_seq_one_letter_code
_entity_poly.pdbx_strand_id
1 'polypeptide(L)'
;MFDDMLSEMIELLKKSGNEHWTNWFQIAYDFNQSGKASESYRKVLGAYGGMGSFNDVFWNLPETEFARLEYLKGEIWNYAKANV
;
A
#
# COMPACT_ATOMS: atom_id res chain seq x y z
N MET A 1 -13.16 4.76 -1.80
CA MET A 1 -12.86 3.68 -0.83
C MET A 1 -11.46 3.13 -1.02
N PHE A 2 -11.13 2.46 -2.13
CA PHE A 2 -9.77 1.95 -2.37
C PHE A 2 -8.72 3.07 -2.44
N ASP A 3 -9.00 4.13 -3.20
CA ASP A 3 -8.11 5.30 -3.30
C ASP A 3 -7.88 5.99 -1.94
N ASP A 4 -8.92 6.09 -1.11
CA ASP A 4 -8.82 6.70 0.22
C ASP A 4 -7.89 5.88 1.13
N MET A 5 -8.06 4.54 1.13
CA MET A 5 -7.19 3.64 1.88
C MET A 5 -5.75 3.69 1.38
N LEU A 6 -5.57 3.74 0.06
CA LEU A 6 -4.25 3.79 -0.56
C LEU A 6 -3.55 5.11 -0.27
N SER A 7 -4.28 6.23 -0.34
CA SER A 7 -3.79 7.57 0.02
C SER A 7 -3.38 7.65 1.49
N GLU A 8 -4.22 7.16 2.40
CA GLU A 8 -3.93 7.12 3.83
C GLU A 8 -2.68 6.27 4.12
N MET A 9 -2.56 5.11 3.47
CA MET A 9 -1.40 4.25 3.64
C MET A 9 -0.11 4.93 3.16
N ILE A 10 -0.16 5.64 2.02
CA ILE A 10 0.97 6.41 1.50
C ILE A 10 1.40 7.49 2.51
N GLU A 11 0.46 8.17 3.17
CA GLU A 11 0.78 9.16 4.20
C GLU A 11 1.48 8.54 5.41
N LEU A 12 1.00 7.39 5.90
CA LEU A 12 1.65 6.68 7.01
C LEU A 12 3.05 6.18 6.62
N LEU A 13 3.23 5.69 5.40
CA LEU A 13 4.55 5.29 4.90
C LEU A 13 5.51 6.49 4.80
N LYS A 14 5.03 7.66 4.37
CA LYS A 14 5.80 8.91 4.38
C LYS A 14 6.23 9.29 5.80
N LYS A 15 5.31 9.23 6.77
CA LYS A 15 5.63 9.49 8.19
C LYS A 15 6.68 8.51 8.74
N SER A 16 6.62 7.25 8.31
CA SER A 16 7.59 6.22 8.72
C SER A 16 8.99 6.40 8.11
N GLY A 17 9.15 7.32 7.14
CA GLY A 17 10.39 7.54 6.39
C GLY A 17 10.67 6.47 5.33
N ASN A 18 9.69 5.63 4.98
CA ASN A 18 9.88 4.56 4.02
C ASN A 18 9.61 5.03 2.58
N GLU A 19 10.63 5.66 1.97
CA GLU A 19 10.53 6.22 0.62
C GLU A 19 10.25 5.15 -0.45
N HIS A 20 10.83 3.95 -0.30
CA HIS A 20 10.65 2.86 -1.26
C HIS A 20 9.18 2.47 -1.40
N TRP A 21 8.52 2.14 -0.29
CA TRP A 21 7.12 1.74 -0.32
C TRP A 21 6.18 2.91 -0.57
N THR A 22 6.53 4.11 -0.09
CA THR A 22 5.81 5.34 -0.45
C THR A 22 5.72 5.50 -1.96
N ASN A 23 6.86 5.45 -2.65
CA ASN A 23 6.91 5.59 -4.11
C ASN A 23 6.21 4.42 -4.82
N TRP A 24 6.36 3.20 -4.30
CA TRP A 24 5.70 2.04 -4.86
C TRP A 24 4.17 2.17 -4.87
N PHE A 25 3.57 2.57 -3.75
CA PHE A 25 2.12 2.73 -3.64
C PHE A 25 1.62 4.02 -4.28
N GLN A 26 2.43 5.07 -4.38
CA GLN A 26 2.10 6.24 -5.20
C GLN A 26 1.90 5.84 -6.68
N ILE A 27 2.75 4.96 -7.23
CA ILE A 27 2.55 4.45 -8.60
C ILE A 27 1.22 3.68 -8.73
N ALA A 28 0.86 2.86 -7.74
CA ALA A 28 -0.41 2.15 -7.74
C ALA A 28 -1.60 3.13 -7.69
N TYR A 29 -1.50 4.18 -6.89
CA TYR A 29 -2.50 5.24 -6.79
C TYR A 29 -2.67 5.96 -8.14
N ASP A 30 -1.57 6.38 -8.76
CA ASP A 30 -1.58 7.08 -10.04
C ASP A 30 -2.16 6.21 -11.17
N PHE A 31 -1.87 4.90 -11.18
CA PHE A 31 -2.51 3.97 -12.09
C PHE A 31 -4.03 3.97 -11.91
N ASN A 32 -4.52 3.89 -10.68
CA ASN A 32 -5.96 3.88 -10.44
C ASN A 32 -6.63 5.19 -10.88
N GLN A 33 -6.03 6.33 -10.53
CA GLN A 33 -6.51 7.66 -10.93
C GLN A 33 -6.53 7.86 -12.45
N SER A 34 -5.61 7.22 -13.18
CA SER A 34 -5.55 7.28 -14.66
C SER A 34 -6.48 6.28 -15.37
N GLY A 35 -7.35 5.58 -14.64
CA GLY A 35 -8.27 4.58 -15.19
C GLY A 35 -7.61 3.22 -15.46
N LYS A 36 -6.36 3.01 -15.03
CA LYS A 36 -5.59 1.76 -15.15
C LYS A 36 -5.72 0.91 -13.88
N ALA A 37 -6.96 0.61 -13.51
CA ALA A 37 -7.27 -0.08 -12.25
C ALA A 37 -6.62 -1.47 -12.17
N SER A 38 -6.61 -2.22 -13.27
CA SER A 38 -6.00 -3.57 -13.31
C SER A 38 -4.49 -3.51 -13.02
N GLU A 39 -3.79 -2.51 -13.56
CA GLU A 39 -2.37 -2.26 -13.30
C GLU A 39 -2.12 -1.81 -11.86
N SER A 40 -3.00 -0.97 -11.31
CA SER A 40 -2.96 -0.59 -9.89
C SER A 40 -3.04 -1.82 -8.98
N TYR A 41 -4.01 -2.71 -9.20
CA TYR A 41 -4.17 -3.89 -8.36
C TYR A 41 -3.00 -4.87 -8.48
N ARG A 42 -2.50 -5.11 -9.70
CA ARG A 42 -1.27 -5.92 -9.89
C ARG A 42 -0.07 -5.28 -9.20
N LYS A 43 0.06 -3.95 -9.22
CA LYS A 43 1.12 -3.22 -8.54
C LYS A 43 1.03 -3.37 -7.02
N VAL A 44 -0.17 -3.29 -6.45
CA VAL A 44 -0.41 -3.58 -5.02
C VAL A 44 -0.02 -5.03 -4.70
N LEU A 45 -0.55 -6.01 -5.41
CA LEU A 45 -0.26 -7.44 -5.14
C LEU A 45 1.24 -7.75 -5.25
N GLY A 46 1.94 -7.11 -6.20
CA GLY A 46 3.38 -7.24 -6.37
C GLY A 46 4.21 -6.80 -5.16
N ALA A 47 3.67 -5.93 -4.29
CA ALA A 47 4.35 -5.52 -3.06
C ALA A 47 4.44 -6.65 -2.01
N TYR A 48 3.56 -7.65 -2.08
CA TYR A 48 3.41 -8.69 -1.06
C TYR A 48 4.09 -10.02 -1.43
N GLY A 49 4.81 -10.08 -2.56
CA GLY A 49 5.51 -11.28 -3.02
C GLY A 49 7.03 -11.17 -2.91
N GLY A 50 7.70 -12.28 -2.59
CA GLY A 50 9.17 -12.40 -2.59
C GLY A 50 9.86 -12.12 -1.25
N MET A 51 11.20 -12.17 -1.23
CA MET A 51 12.02 -11.79 -0.06
C MET A 51 12.14 -10.26 0.04
N GLY A 52 11.94 -9.71 1.23
CA GLY A 52 11.96 -8.25 1.44
C GLY A 52 10.66 -7.59 0.97
N SER A 53 9.57 -8.36 1.00
CA SER A 53 8.25 -7.89 0.64
C SER A 53 7.75 -6.85 1.64
N PHE A 54 6.64 -6.21 1.31
CA PHE A 54 5.99 -5.23 2.18
C PHE A 54 5.57 -5.80 3.54
N ASN A 55 5.44 -7.13 3.64
CA ASN A 55 5.15 -7.82 4.91
C ASN A 55 6.38 -7.93 5.81
N ASP A 56 7.58 -7.87 5.26
CA ASP A 56 8.85 -8.09 5.97
C ASP A 56 9.43 -6.80 6.56
N VAL A 57 8.74 -5.68 6.38
CA VAL A 57 9.22 -4.35 6.78
C VAL A 57 8.66 -3.94 8.13
N PHE A 58 9.55 -3.42 8.97
CA PHE A 58 9.19 -2.82 10.23
C PHE A 58 9.02 -1.30 10.09
N TRP A 59 7.96 -0.74 10.69
CA TRP A 59 7.63 0.68 10.57
C TRP A 59 8.08 1.45 11.80
N ASN A 60 8.79 2.56 11.58
CA ASN A 60 9.09 3.52 12.64
C ASN A 60 7.90 4.46 12.85
N LEU A 61 6.83 3.95 13.47
CA LEU A 61 5.58 4.67 13.74
C LEU A 61 5.13 4.48 15.19
N PRO A 62 4.40 5.45 15.78
CA PRO A 62 3.65 5.24 17.02
C PRO A 62 2.67 4.06 16.90
N GLU A 63 2.38 3.40 18.02
CA GLU A 63 1.57 2.17 18.07
C GLU A 63 0.23 2.28 17.33
N THR A 64 -0.48 3.40 17.47
CA THR A 64 -1.77 3.63 16.82
C THR A 64 -1.65 3.76 15.30
N GLU A 65 -0.64 4.47 14.82
CA GLU A 65 -0.35 4.63 13.39
C GLU A 65 0.18 3.33 12.79
N PHE A 66 0.99 2.57 13.54
CA PHE A 66 1.44 1.24 13.16
C PHE A 66 0.26 0.29 12.98
N ALA A 67 -0.65 0.22 13.97
CA ALA A 67 -1.83 -0.64 13.90
C ALA A 67 -2.73 -0.25 12.71
N ARG A 68 -2.86 1.06 12.43
CA ARG A 68 -3.61 1.53 11.27
C ARG A 68 -2.96 1.12 9.96
N LEU A 69 -1.64 1.24 9.84
CA LEU A 69 -0.89 0.81 8.66
C LEU A 69 -1.03 -0.71 8.43
N GLU A 70 -0.93 -1.53 9.49
CA GLU A 70 -1.13 -2.98 9.38
C GLU A 70 -2.57 -3.36 8.98
N TYR A 71 -3.58 -2.63 9.46
CA TYR A 71 -4.95 -2.80 8.98
C TYR A 71 -5.08 -2.47 7.49
N LEU A 72 -4.56 -1.31 7.07
CA LEU A 72 -4.61 -0.87 5.67
C LEU A 72 -3.90 -1.86 4.74
N LYS A 73 -2.75 -2.40 5.16
CA LYS A 73 -2.01 -3.46 4.45
C LYS A 73 -2.92 -4.64 4.08
N GLY A 74 -3.74 -5.11 5.02
CA GLY A 74 -4.67 -6.20 4.77
C GLY A 74 -5.78 -5.80 3.80
N GLU A 75 -6.43 -4.66 4.05
CA GLU A 75 -7.59 -4.23 3.29
C GLU A 75 -7.27 -3.93 1.82
N ILE A 76 -6.17 -3.23 1.53
CA ILE A 76 -5.80 -2.93 0.15
C ILE A 76 -5.42 -4.19 -0.62
N TRP A 77 -4.80 -5.16 0.05
CA TRP A 77 -4.43 -6.42 -0.58
C TRP A 77 -5.66 -7.26 -0.87
N ASN A 78 -6.59 -7.37 0.09
CA ASN A 78 -7.86 -8.06 -0.09
C ASN A 78 -8.66 -7.44 -1.24
N TYR A 79 -8.74 -6.11 -1.28
CA TYR A 79 -9.40 -5.38 -2.35
C TYR A 79 -8.75 -5.68 -3.71
N ALA A 80 -7.42 -5.52 -3.82
CA ALA A 80 -6.70 -5.78 -5.07
C ALA A 80 -6.87 -7.23 -5.54
N LYS A 81 -6.79 -8.20 -4.61
CA LYS A 81 -6.96 -9.63 -4.92
C LYS A 81 -8.37 -9.98 -5.42
N ALA A 82 -9.40 -9.33 -4.89
CA ALA A 82 -10.79 -9.56 -5.30
C ALA A 82 -11.12 -8.96 -6.67
N ASN A 83 -10.28 -8.07 -7.21
CA ASN A 83 -10.54 -7.30 -8.43
C ASN A 83 -9.48 -7.53 -9.54
N VAL A 84 -8.64 -8.56 -9.41
CA VAL A 84 -7.66 -9.00 -10.44
C VAL A 84 -8.18 -10.20 -11.21
#